data_AF-A0A966HCL4-F1
#
_entry.id   AF-A0A966HCL4-F1
#
_cell.length_a   1.000
_cell.length_b   1.000
_cell.length_c   1.000
_cell.angle_alpha   90.00
_cell.angle_beta   90.00
_cell.angle_gamma   90.00
#
_symmetry.space_group_name_H-M   'P 1'
#
loop_
_entity.id
_entity.type
_entity.pdbx_description
1 polymer ?
#
loop_
_entity_poly.entity_id
_entity_poly.type
_entity_poly.pdbx_seq_one_letter_code
_entity_poly.pdbx_strand_id
1 'polypeptide(L)'
;MNEQLRPHGAEFDKNIMLEHPESTERIHTVMLQLADVAMKLARTYRVPRYDTRSRESDSEHSVMVSLQAAAVAAEFRPDLNPYEVGFKAIVHELIEIVTQDVQTFNIRDEDLVIKEQREDDAVEALCSMLPPFIADLVREYQRHDDPHSRFVGMIDKTAPVTVDVLGPGSKFMHEDYDTVSHERLQEIHLQLQERYMRRYPEPELLPLHFAQRSLMRQFEAVFEPVGTYYEGPEYVI
;
A
#
# COMPACT_ATOMS: atom_id res chain seq x y z
N MET A 1 6.42 -30.97 -32.97
CA MET A 1 6.60 -30.13 -31.77
C MET A 1 7.84 -29.29 -32.03
N ASN A 2 7.66 -27.99 -32.22
CA ASN A 2 8.64 -27.11 -32.86
C ASN A 2 9.84 -26.83 -31.93
N GLU A 3 11.03 -27.27 -32.33
CA GLU A 3 12.29 -27.14 -31.59
C GLU A 3 13.07 -25.86 -31.99
N GLN A 4 12.36 -24.77 -32.30
CA GLN A 4 12.90 -23.61 -33.03
C GLN A 4 13.03 -22.30 -32.25
N LEU A 5 13.18 -22.36 -30.93
CA LEU A 5 13.47 -21.18 -30.09
C LEU A 5 14.62 -21.42 -29.10
N ARG A 6 15.72 -22.03 -29.57
CA ARG A 6 17.01 -21.83 -28.89
C ARG A 6 17.73 -20.72 -29.66
N PRO A 7 18.03 -19.57 -29.04
CA PRO A 7 18.86 -18.57 -29.71
C PRO A 7 20.21 -19.22 -29.99
N HIS A 8 20.50 -19.42 -31.28
CA HIS A 8 21.81 -19.80 -31.77
C HIS A 8 22.84 -18.79 -31.26
N GLY A 9 23.99 -19.29 -30.82
CA GLY A 9 25.07 -18.53 -30.19
C GLY A 9 25.46 -17.28 -30.96
N ALA A 10 24.88 -16.15 -30.57
CA ALA A 10 25.53 -14.87 -30.71
C ALA A 10 26.68 -14.88 -29.71
N GLU A 11 27.92 -14.86 -30.20
CA GLU A 11 29.05 -14.46 -29.37
C GLU A 11 28.68 -13.14 -28.71
N PHE A 12 28.59 -13.13 -27.38
CA PHE A 12 28.36 -11.93 -26.60
C PHE A 12 29.57 -11.02 -26.84
N ASP A 13 29.46 -10.11 -27.80
CA ASP A 13 30.56 -9.22 -28.15
C ASP A 13 30.79 -8.27 -26.97
N LYS A 14 31.90 -8.51 -26.26
CA LYS A 14 32.30 -7.72 -25.08
C LYS A 14 32.57 -6.26 -25.44
N ASN A 15 32.75 -5.93 -26.73
CA ASN A 15 32.94 -4.56 -27.19
C ASN A 15 31.63 -3.77 -27.31
N ILE A 16 30.46 -4.41 -27.43
CA ILE A 16 29.16 -3.71 -27.50
C ILE A 16 28.85 -2.96 -26.20
N MET A 17 29.34 -3.45 -25.05
CA MET A 17 29.19 -2.80 -23.74
C MET A 17 29.78 -1.37 -23.68
N LEU A 18 30.68 -1.02 -24.62
CA LEU A 18 31.43 0.23 -24.62
C LEU A 18 30.87 1.31 -25.57
N GLU A 19 29.76 1.04 -26.29
CA GLU A 19 29.23 2.00 -27.27
C GLU A 19 28.50 3.20 -26.61
N HIS A 20 28.04 3.05 -25.35
CA HIS A 20 27.29 4.10 -24.64
C HIS A 20 27.62 4.19 -23.14
N PRO A 21 28.87 4.48 -22.75
CA PRO A 21 29.33 4.36 -21.35
C PRO A 21 28.53 5.20 -20.35
N GLU A 22 28.16 6.43 -20.69
CA GLU A 22 27.37 7.30 -19.82
C GLU A 22 25.93 6.78 -19.61
N SER A 23 25.29 6.27 -20.67
CA SER A 23 23.94 5.71 -20.57
C SER A 23 23.97 4.40 -19.77
N THR A 24 24.97 3.55 -19.99
CA THR A 24 25.18 2.32 -19.23
C THR A 24 25.37 2.60 -17.74
N GLU A 25 26.22 3.57 -17.39
CA GLU A 25 26.46 3.94 -15.98
C GLU A 25 25.21 4.50 -15.31
N ARG A 26 24.47 5.37 -16.00
CA ARG A 26 23.21 5.93 -15.48
C ARG A 26 22.13 4.86 -15.31
N ILE A 27 21.95 3.98 -16.29
CA ILE A 27 20.97 2.88 -16.20
C ILE A 27 21.32 1.97 -15.02
N HIS A 28 22.58 1.55 -14.93
CA HIS A 28 23.07 0.72 -13.83
C HIS A 28 22.79 1.36 -12.46
N THR A 29 23.09 2.64 -12.31
CA THR A 29 22.89 3.37 -11.05
C THR A 29 21.41 3.42 -10.67
N VAL A 30 20.54 3.79 -11.61
CA VAL A 30 19.08 3.84 -11.37
C VAL A 30 18.54 2.46 -11.00
N MET A 31 18.95 1.40 -11.70
CA MET A 31 18.51 0.04 -11.42
C MET A 31 18.92 -0.43 -10.03
N LEU A 32 20.17 -0.17 -9.63
CA LEU A 32 20.64 -0.55 -8.28
C LEU A 32 19.93 0.25 -7.18
N GLN A 33 19.73 1.55 -7.37
CA GLN A 33 18.99 2.39 -6.41
C GLN A 33 17.57 1.88 -6.21
N LEU A 34 16.85 1.61 -7.30
CA LEU A 34 15.47 1.11 -7.20
C LEU A 34 15.40 -0.31 -6.64
N ALA A 35 16.37 -1.17 -6.96
CA ALA A 35 16.44 -2.50 -6.35
C ALA A 35 16.67 -2.40 -4.84
N ASP A 36 17.55 -1.53 -4.37
CA ASP A 36 17.80 -1.31 -2.93
C ASP A 36 16.54 -0.79 -2.21
N VAL A 37 15.85 0.18 -2.81
CA VAL A 37 14.58 0.73 -2.29
C VAL A 37 13.50 -0.34 -2.20
N ALA A 38 13.29 -1.12 -3.27
CA ALA A 38 12.31 -2.19 -3.28
C ALA A 38 12.64 -3.28 -2.25
N MET A 39 13.92 -3.63 -2.10
CA MET A 39 14.38 -4.58 -1.10
C MET A 39 14.20 -4.08 0.35
N LYS A 40 14.27 -2.77 0.58
CA LYS A 40 13.98 -2.17 1.88
C LYS A 40 12.49 -2.19 2.16
N LEU A 41 11.67 -1.73 1.21
CA LEU A 41 10.20 -1.75 1.33
C LEU A 41 9.66 -3.16 1.58
N ALA A 42 10.22 -4.19 0.93
CA ALA A 42 9.81 -5.58 1.12
C ALA A 42 10.14 -6.14 2.52
N ARG A 43 10.92 -5.40 3.32
CA ARG A 43 11.29 -5.74 4.70
C ARG A 43 10.76 -4.75 5.72
N THR A 44 10.00 -3.74 5.27
CA THR A 44 9.16 -2.93 6.16
C THR A 44 7.84 -3.66 6.31
N TYR A 45 7.49 -4.00 7.55
CA TYR A 45 6.34 -4.82 7.86
C TYR A 45 5.28 -4.02 8.59
N ARG A 46 4.03 -4.28 8.20
CA ARG A 46 2.84 -3.63 8.74
C ARG A 46 2.23 -4.42 9.88
N VAL A 47 1.30 -3.78 10.58
CA VAL A 47 0.53 -4.48 11.63
C VAL A 47 -0.43 -5.56 11.10
N PRO A 48 -1.17 -5.37 9.98
CA PRO A 48 -1.94 -6.44 9.36
C PRO A 48 -1.11 -7.69 9.06
N ARG A 49 -1.76 -8.85 9.11
CA ARG A 49 -1.15 -10.15 8.82
C ARG A 49 -2.05 -10.94 7.87
N TYR A 50 -1.47 -11.74 6.99
CA TYR A 50 -2.24 -12.65 6.15
C TYR A 50 -2.57 -13.96 6.89
N ASP A 51 -1.69 -14.35 7.81
CA ASP A 51 -1.85 -15.52 8.67
C ASP A 51 -1.20 -15.30 10.05
N THR A 52 -1.17 -16.33 10.88
CA THR A 52 -0.64 -16.26 12.26
C THR A 52 0.88 -16.01 12.36
N ARG A 53 1.62 -16.14 11.26
CA ARG A 53 3.09 -16.11 11.20
C ARG A 53 3.62 -14.97 10.32
N SER A 54 2.83 -14.48 9.37
CA SER A 54 3.30 -13.62 8.28
C SER A 54 2.62 -12.26 8.34
N ARG A 55 3.37 -11.24 8.77
CA ARG A 55 2.95 -9.83 8.66
C ARG A 55 2.97 -9.42 7.19
N GLU A 56 2.00 -8.63 6.78
CA GLU A 56 2.02 -7.96 5.48
C GLU A 56 3.25 -7.04 5.42
N SER A 57 4.02 -7.10 4.33
CA SER A 57 5.04 -6.10 4.02
C SER A 57 4.44 -4.92 3.24
N ASP A 58 5.07 -3.75 3.31
CA ASP A 58 4.63 -2.58 2.53
C ASP A 58 4.67 -2.83 1.02
N SER A 59 5.53 -3.75 0.57
CA SER A 59 5.57 -4.16 -0.84
C SER A 59 4.33 -4.95 -1.24
N GLU A 60 3.91 -5.92 -0.43
CA GLU A 60 2.69 -6.69 -0.67
C GLU A 60 1.46 -5.78 -0.61
N HIS A 61 1.43 -4.90 0.40
CA HIS A 61 0.40 -3.88 0.54
C HIS A 61 0.32 -2.97 -0.69
N SER A 62 1.45 -2.43 -1.15
CA SER A 62 1.53 -1.54 -2.31
C SER A 62 1.07 -2.23 -3.60
N VAL A 63 1.35 -3.52 -3.77
CA VAL A 63 0.82 -4.31 -4.89
C VAL A 63 -0.70 -4.41 -4.80
N MET A 64 -1.25 -4.75 -3.63
CA MET A 64 -2.70 -4.83 -3.41
C MET A 64 -3.38 -3.48 -3.68
N VAL A 65 -2.90 -2.39 -3.10
CA VAL A 65 -3.44 -1.04 -3.28
C VAL A 65 -3.35 -0.61 -4.74
N SER A 66 -2.23 -0.90 -5.43
CA SER A 66 -2.08 -0.59 -6.86
C SER A 66 -3.10 -1.31 -7.73
N LEU A 67 -3.32 -2.61 -7.51
CA LEU A 67 -4.31 -3.39 -8.24
C LEU A 67 -5.73 -2.90 -7.97
N GLN A 68 -6.08 -2.67 -6.69
CA GLN A 68 -7.38 -2.16 -6.30
C GLN A 68 -7.63 -0.76 -6.89
N ALA A 69 -6.67 0.15 -6.75
CA ALA A 69 -6.82 1.53 -7.20
C ALA A 69 -6.92 1.62 -8.72
N ALA A 70 -6.09 0.91 -9.48
CA ALA A 70 -6.16 0.91 -10.94
C ALA A 70 -7.49 0.31 -11.45
N ALA A 71 -7.93 -0.81 -10.89
CA ALA A 71 -9.18 -1.47 -11.29
C ALA A 71 -10.41 -0.60 -10.97
N VAL A 72 -10.49 -0.06 -9.75
CA VAL A 72 -11.60 0.79 -9.33
C VAL A 72 -11.61 2.11 -10.10
N ALA A 73 -10.44 2.68 -10.40
CA ALA A 73 -10.37 3.89 -11.22
C ALA A 73 -10.89 3.64 -12.64
N ALA A 74 -10.48 2.54 -13.27
CA ALA A 74 -10.91 2.19 -14.62
C ALA A 74 -12.43 2.02 -14.76
N GLU A 75 -13.10 1.54 -13.70
CA GLU A 75 -14.54 1.29 -13.72
C GLU A 75 -15.36 2.49 -13.23
N PHE A 76 -14.89 3.22 -12.23
CA PHE A 76 -15.70 4.20 -11.50
C PHE A 76 -15.15 5.63 -11.50
N ARG A 77 -13.93 5.87 -11.99
CA ARG A 77 -13.30 7.20 -12.08
C ARG A 77 -12.73 7.45 -13.49
N PRO A 78 -13.61 7.64 -14.49
CA PRO A 78 -13.17 7.89 -15.88
C PRO A 78 -12.39 9.20 -16.05
N ASP A 79 -12.41 10.06 -15.03
CA ASP A 79 -11.62 11.29 -14.94
C ASP A 79 -10.17 11.05 -14.51
N LEU A 80 -9.84 9.86 -13.99
CA LEU A 80 -8.49 9.47 -13.57
C LEU A 80 -7.88 8.48 -14.56
N ASN A 81 -6.58 8.61 -14.82
CA ASN A 81 -5.84 7.61 -15.59
C ASN A 81 -5.49 6.41 -14.69
N PRO A 82 -6.03 5.20 -14.92
CA PRO A 82 -5.79 4.06 -14.04
C PRO A 82 -4.31 3.65 -13.98
N TYR A 83 -3.51 3.93 -15.01
CA TYR A 83 -2.07 3.66 -15.01
C TYR A 83 -1.32 4.61 -14.06
N GLU A 84 -1.68 5.88 -14.04
CA GLU A 84 -1.08 6.88 -13.15
C GLU A 84 -1.48 6.62 -11.70
N VAL A 85 -2.76 6.31 -11.46
CA VAL A 85 -3.25 5.88 -10.14
C VAL A 85 -2.50 4.65 -9.64
N GLY A 86 -2.39 3.61 -10.47
CA GLY A 86 -1.71 2.37 -10.10
C GLY A 86 -0.23 2.60 -9.81
N PHE A 87 0.47 3.41 -10.61
CA PHE A 87 1.89 3.67 -10.38
C PHE A 87 2.12 4.56 -9.15
N LYS A 88 1.24 5.53 -8.90
CA LYS A 88 1.26 6.35 -7.70
C LYS A 88 1.00 5.51 -6.44
N ALA A 89 0.09 4.54 -6.51
CA ALA A 89 -0.12 3.55 -5.46
C ALA A 89 1.10 2.65 -5.21
N ILE A 90 1.95 2.37 -6.20
CA ILE A 90 3.19 1.60 -5.94
C ILE A 90 4.17 2.38 -5.05
N VAL A 91 4.19 3.71 -5.14
CA VAL A 91 5.16 4.53 -4.40
C VAL A 91 4.64 5.08 -3.06
N HIS A 92 3.38 4.80 -2.72
CA HIS A 92 2.69 5.49 -1.62
C HIS A 92 3.36 5.28 -0.25
N GLU A 93 3.81 4.06 0.02
CA GLU A 93 4.47 3.69 1.28
C GLU A 93 6.00 3.84 1.24
N LEU A 94 6.61 4.38 0.17
CA LEU A 94 8.08 4.47 0.12
C LEU A 94 8.66 5.28 1.29
N ILE A 95 7.89 6.23 1.84
CA ILE A 95 8.27 7.03 3.02
C ILE A 95 8.52 6.15 4.26
N GLU A 96 7.87 4.99 4.35
CA GLU A 96 7.96 4.07 5.48
C GLU A 96 9.31 3.36 5.57
N ILE A 97 10.11 3.39 4.49
CA ILE A 97 11.53 3.01 4.55
C ILE A 97 12.29 3.88 5.57
N VAL A 98 11.88 5.14 5.73
CA VAL A 98 12.52 6.10 6.65
C VAL A 98 11.75 6.16 7.97
N THR A 99 10.42 6.23 7.94
CA THR A 99 9.60 6.43 9.15
C THR A 99 9.28 5.15 9.90
N GLN A 100 9.40 3.99 9.25
CA GLN A 100 8.71 2.74 9.60
C GLN A 100 7.18 2.87 9.51
N ASP A 101 6.48 1.73 9.39
CA ASP A 101 5.01 1.69 9.45
C ASP A 101 4.53 2.10 10.85
N VAL A 102 3.49 2.93 10.89
CA VAL A 102 2.83 3.35 12.13
C VAL A 102 1.35 3.03 12.03
N GLN A 103 0.92 2.06 12.84
CA GLN A 103 -0.47 1.61 12.94
C GLN A 103 -1.44 2.76 13.26
N THR A 104 -2.45 2.96 12.41
CA THR A 104 -3.42 4.08 12.53
C THR A 104 -4.83 3.67 12.94
N PHE A 105 -5.07 2.40 13.25
CA PHE A 105 -6.41 1.86 13.55
C PHE A 105 -7.03 2.47 14.82
N ASN A 106 -6.24 2.66 15.88
CA ASN A 106 -6.68 3.26 17.15
C ASN A 106 -5.73 4.39 17.61
N ILE A 107 -5.08 5.06 16.64
CA ILE A 107 -4.17 6.17 16.92
C ILE A 107 -4.95 7.41 17.37
N ARG A 108 -4.41 8.16 18.33
CA ARG A 108 -4.99 9.42 18.80
C ARG A 108 -4.69 10.55 17.82
N ASP A 109 -5.58 11.55 17.78
CA ASP A 109 -5.41 12.74 16.91
C ASP A 109 -4.09 13.48 17.20
N GLU A 110 -3.66 13.57 18.46
CA GLU A 110 -2.38 14.20 18.83
C GLU A 110 -1.17 13.45 18.26
N ASP A 111 -1.22 12.11 18.24
CA ASP A 111 -0.16 11.27 17.70
C ASP A 111 -0.13 11.32 16.16
N LEU A 112 -1.27 11.58 15.51
CA LEU A 112 -1.36 11.84 14.07
C LEU A 112 -0.65 13.14 13.67
N VAL A 113 -0.81 14.22 14.44
CA VAL A 113 -0.11 15.48 14.17
C VAL A 113 1.40 15.31 14.28
N ILE A 114 1.86 14.53 15.27
CA ILE A 114 3.28 14.20 15.42
C ILE A 114 3.77 13.34 14.25
N LYS A 115 2.94 12.40 13.75
CA LYS A 115 3.24 11.61 12.55
C LYS A 115 3.42 12.51 11.34
N GLU A 116 2.47 13.39 11.05
CA GLU A 116 2.53 14.32 9.90
C GLU A 116 3.78 15.22 9.96
N GLN A 117 4.15 15.74 11.14
CA GLN A 117 5.36 16.57 11.29
C GLN A 117 6.66 15.81 11.03
N ARG A 118 6.70 14.49 11.31
CA ARG A 118 7.87 13.64 11.03
C ARG A 118 7.97 13.26 9.56
N GLU A 119 6.86 13.30 8.83
CA GLU A 119 6.80 12.90 7.43
C GLU A 119 7.50 13.91 6.52
N ASP A 120 7.44 15.22 6.79
CA ASP A 120 8.11 16.24 5.96
C ASP A 120 9.63 16.03 5.88
N ASP A 121 10.29 15.85 7.03
CA ASP A 121 11.74 15.57 7.08
C ASP A 121 12.08 14.21 6.46
N ALA A 122 11.17 13.24 6.60
CA ALA A 122 11.34 11.90 6.03
C ALA A 122 11.19 11.87 4.51
N VAL A 123 10.32 12.70 3.92
CA VAL A 123 10.17 12.83 2.46
C VAL A 123 11.48 13.27 1.84
N GLU A 124 12.14 14.29 2.38
CA GLU A 124 13.39 14.78 1.79
C GLU A 124 14.55 13.80 2.03
N ALA A 125 14.60 13.15 3.18
CA ALA A 125 15.56 12.07 3.44
C ALA A 125 15.39 10.91 2.43
N LEU A 126 14.16 10.46 2.19
CA LEU A 126 13.85 9.43 1.20
C LEU A 126 14.22 9.89 -0.22
N CYS A 127 13.76 11.07 -0.63
CA CYS A 127 13.94 11.59 -1.98
C CYS A 127 15.42 11.76 -2.34
N SER A 128 16.29 12.01 -1.35
CA SER A 128 17.74 12.06 -1.57
C SER A 128 18.37 10.73 -2.03
N MET A 129 17.69 9.60 -1.78
CA MET A 129 18.13 8.25 -2.15
C MET A 129 17.49 7.75 -3.46
N LEU A 130 16.47 8.45 -3.97
CA LEU A 130 15.68 8.01 -5.11
C LEU A 130 16.18 8.63 -6.42
N PRO A 131 16.05 7.91 -7.56
CA PRO A 131 16.16 8.52 -8.87
C PRO A 131 15.13 9.66 -9.02
N PRO A 132 15.47 10.75 -9.75
CA PRO A 132 14.64 11.96 -9.80
C PRO A 132 13.17 11.72 -10.13
N PHE A 133 12.89 10.86 -11.11
CA PHE A 133 11.51 10.55 -11.51
C PHE A 133 10.67 9.95 -10.37
N ILE A 134 11.27 9.07 -9.56
CA ILE A 134 10.56 8.44 -8.43
C ILE A 134 10.48 9.41 -7.24
N ALA A 135 11.53 10.21 -7.01
CA ALA A 135 11.50 11.27 -6.00
C ALA A 135 10.37 12.29 -6.27
N ASP A 136 10.20 12.72 -7.51
CA ASP A 136 9.15 13.66 -7.89
C ASP A 136 7.76 13.06 -7.69
N LEU A 137 7.57 11.79 -8.05
CA LEU A 137 6.30 11.09 -7.84
C LEU A 137 5.97 10.91 -6.35
N VAL A 138 6.98 10.59 -5.52
CA VAL A 138 6.82 10.52 -4.06
C VAL A 138 6.41 11.88 -3.51
N ARG A 139 7.10 12.97 -3.87
CA ARG A 139 6.72 14.31 -3.44
C ARG A 139 5.31 14.67 -3.89
N GLU A 140 4.94 14.33 -5.12
CA GLU A 140 3.59 14.56 -5.63
C GLU A 140 2.54 13.81 -4.82
N TYR A 141 2.77 12.53 -4.52
CA TYR A 141 1.87 11.75 -3.68
C TYR A 141 1.71 12.35 -2.28
N GLN A 142 2.82 12.67 -1.62
CA GLN A 142 2.84 13.12 -0.23
C GLN A 142 2.16 14.47 -0.02
N ARG A 143 2.12 15.35 -1.04
CA ARG A 143 1.35 16.60 -0.96
C ARG A 143 -0.15 16.37 -0.79
N HIS A 144 -0.69 15.25 -1.26
CA HIS A 144 -2.13 14.94 -1.22
C HIS A 144 -3.04 16.08 -1.74
N ASP A 145 -2.55 16.86 -2.71
CA ASP A 145 -3.21 18.04 -3.27
C ASP A 145 -3.83 17.79 -4.66
N ASP A 146 -3.56 16.64 -5.28
CA ASP A 146 -4.13 16.24 -6.56
C ASP A 146 -5.17 15.08 -6.44
N PRO A 147 -6.13 14.98 -7.38
CA PRO A 147 -7.16 13.94 -7.35
C PRO A 147 -6.64 12.50 -7.37
N HIS A 148 -5.50 12.22 -8.02
CA HIS A 148 -4.94 10.86 -8.09
C HIS A 148 -4.39 10.44 -6.73
N SER A 149 -3.60 11.30 -6.07
CA SER A 149 -3.05 11.03 -4.73
C SER A 149 -4.14 10.87 -3.68
N ARG A 150 -5.20 11.68 -3.76
CA ARG A 150 -6.34 11.61 -2.83
C ARG A 150 -7.16 10.35 -3.05
N PHE A 151 -7.36 9.95 -4.30
CA PHE A 151 -8.02 8.69 -4.63
C PHE A 151 -7.22 7.47 -4.14
N VAL A 152 -5.90 7.43 -4.41
CA VAL A 152 -5.01 6.37 -3.90
C VAL A 152 -5.07 6.31 -2.37
N GLY A 153 -4.98 7.44 -1.69
CA GLY A 153 -5.07 7.48 -0.22
C GLY A 153 -6.38 6.92 0.32
N MET A 154 -7.52 7.17 -0.35
CA MET A 154 -8.80 6.58 0.07
C MET A 154 -8.86 5.06 -0.18
N ILE A 155 -8.25 4.57 -1.25
CA ILE A 155 -8.12 3.13 -1.51
C ILE A 155 -7.23 2.46 -0.45
N ASP A 156 -6.07 3.04 -0.14
CA ASP A 156 -5.18 2.60 0.94
C ASP A 156 -5.96 2.48 2.27
N LYS A 157 -6.73 3.49 2.67
CA LYS A 157 -7.56 3.40 3.90
C LYS A 157 -8.68 2.37 3.83
N THR A 158 -9.01 1.86 2.66
CA THR A 158 -9.99 0.78 2.46
C THR A 158 -9.33 -0.60 2.42
N ALA A 159 -8.07 -0.69 2.02
CA ALA A 159 -7.39 -1.96 1.81
C ALA A 159 -7.29 -2.85 3.07
N PRO A 160 -6.97 -2.34 4.28
CA PRO A 160 -6.90 -3.16 5.49
C PRO A 160 -8.17 -3.95 5.78
N VAL A 161 -9.36 -3.34 5.64
CA VAL A 161 -10.62 -4.06 5.91
C VAL A 161 -10.88 -5.18 4.90
N THR A 162 -10.34 -5.08 3.67
CA THR A 162 -10.43 -6.19 2.71
C THR A 162 -9.60 -7.40 3.16
N VAL A 163 -8.45 -7.16 3.79
CA VAL A 163 -7.62 -8.20 4.40
C VAL A 163 -8.33 -8.81 5.61
N ASP A 164 -8.94 -7.97 6.46
CA ASP A 164 -9.69 -8.45 7.63
C ASP A 164 -10.88 -9.34 7.25
N VAL A 165 -11.61 -8.99 6.18
CA VAL A 165 -12.75 -9.78 5.66
C VAL A 165 -12.31 -11.12 5.09
N LEU A 166 -11.19 -11.17 4.37
CA LEU A 166 -10.73 -12.38 3.66
C LEU A 166 -9.86 -13.29 4.53
N GLY A 167 -9.12 -12.71 5.48
CA GLY A 167 -8.22 -13.41 6.39
C GLY A 167 -8.83 -13.64 7.77
N PRO A 168 -8.02 -14.06 8.76
CA PRO A 168 -8.47 -14.27 10.12
C PRO A 168 -8.54 -12.94 10.91
N GLY A 169 -9.20 -11.92 10.34
CA GLY A 169 -9.26 -10.56 10.88
C GLY A 169 -9.74 -10.49 12.32
N SER A 170 -10.73 -11.31 12.70
CA SER A 170 -11.22 -11.40 14.09
C SER A 170 -10.09 -11.67 15.06
N LYS A 171 -9.22 -12.65 14.76
CA LYS A 171 -8.06 -12.99 15.60
C LYS A 171 -7.10 -11.80 15.75
N PHE A 172 -6.81 -11.10 14.66
CA PHE A 172 -5.87 -9.97 14.70
C PHE A 172 -6.43 -8.76 15.41
N MET A 173 -7.74 -8.50 15.31
CA MET A 173 -8.40 -7.47 16.12
C MET A 173 -8.18 -7.69 17.62
N HIS A 174 -8.18 -8.94 18.08
CA HIS A 174 -7.86 -9.26 19.48
C HIS A 174 -6.36 -9.15 19.78
N GLU A 175 -5.51 -9.77 18.95
CA GLU A 175 -4.07 -9.93 19.24
C GLU A 175 -3.24 -8.67 18.98
N ASP A 176 -3.56 -7.91 17.93
CA ASP A 176 -2.78 -6.75 17.47
C ASP A 176 -3.47 -5.40 17.78
N TYR A 177 -4.79 -5.39 18.01
CA TYR A 177 -5.56 -4.15 18.22
C TYR A 177 -6.32 -4.09 19.57
N ASP A 178 -6.21 -5.11 20.42
CA ASP A 178 -6.91 -5.24 21.73
C ASP A 178 -8.43 -4.94 21.63
N THR A 179 -9.04 -5.28 20.50
CA THR A 179 -10.44 -4.99 20.19
C THR A 179 -11.26 -6.26 20.39
N VAL A 180 -11.83 -6.40 21.59
CA VAL A 180 -12.44 -7.67 22.04
C VAL A 180 -13.96 -7.76 21.96
N SER A 181 -14.64 -6.65 21.63
CA SER A 181 -16.10 -6.60 21.56
C SER A 181 -16.60 -6.01 20.25
N HIS A 182 -17.79 -6.45 19.83
CA HIS A 182 -18.47 -5.91 18.65
C HIS A 182 -18.74 -4.41 18.78
N GLU A 183 -19.18 -3.96 19.96
CA GLU A 183 -19.44 -2.56 20.26
C GLU A 183 -18.17 -1.72 20.05
N ARG A 184 -17.02 -2.19 20.57
CA ARG A 184 -15.75 -1.49 20.42
C ARG A 184 -15.29 -1.44 18.96
N LEU A 185 -15.43 -2.55 18.23
CA LEU A 185 -15.10 -2.60 16.80
C LEU A 185 -15.95 -1.60 16.00
N GLN A 186 -17.26 -1.57 16.26
CA GLN A 186 -18.19 -0.65 15.60
C GLN A 186 -17.88 0.82 15.93
N GLU A 187 -17.56 1.14 17.18
CA GLU A 187 -17.11 2.47 17.58
C GLU A 187 -15.87 2.90 16.79
N ILE A 188 -14.85 2.03 16.72
CA ILE A 188 -13.62 2.32 15.98
C ILE A 188 -13.93 2.53 14.49
N HIS A 189 -14.69 1.63 13.85
CA HIS A 189 -15.06 1.79 12.44
C HIS A 189 -15.82 3.09 12.16
N LEU A 190 -16.72 3.52 13.07
CA LEU A 190 -17.42 4.81 12.94
C LEU A 190 -16.44 5.99 13.04
N GLN A 191 -15.50 5.94 13.97
CA GLN A 191 -14.46 6.97 14.13
C GLN A 191 -13.54 7.03 12.90
N LEU A 192 -13.13 5.86 12.38
CA LEU A 192 -12.34 5.75 11.15
C LEU A 192 -13.10 6.35 9.97
N GLN A 193 -14.37 5.99 9.78
CA GLN A 193 -15.21 6.51 8.71
C GLN A 193 -15.33 8.04 8.79
N GLU A 194 -15.62 8.58 9.98
CA GLU A 194 -15.73 10.02 10.16
C GLU A 194 -14.40 10.74 9.85
N ARG A 195 -13.28 10.18 10.33
CA ARG A 195 -11.94 10.70 10.05
C ARG A 195 -11.64 10.71 8.55
N TYR A 196 -11.91 9.63 7.85
CA TYR A 196 -11.65 9.53 6.41
C TYR A 196 -12.57 10.43 5.60
N MET A 197 -13.84 10.59 5.98
CA MET A 197 -14.73 11.55 5.34
C MET A 197 -14.26 13.00 5.51
N ARG A 198 -13.69 13.35 6.67
CA ARG A 198 -13.07 14.69 6.86
C ARG A 198 -11.79 14.84 6.04
N ARG A 199 -10.96 13.79 5.97
CA ARG A 199 -9.68 13.79 5.23
C ARG A 199 -9.89 13.82 3.72
N TYR A 200 -10.91 13.13 3.22
CA TYR A 200 -11.25 12.94 1.80
C TYR A 200 -12.72 13.32 1.52
N PRO A 201 -13.11 14.60 1.64
CA PRO A 201 -14.50 15.04 1.57
C PRO A 201 -15.06 15.16 0.15
N GLU A 202 -14.25 14.87 -0.87
CA GLU A 202 -14.61 15.03 -2.28
C GLU A 202 -15.88 14.23 -2.63
N PRO A 203 -16.88 14.86 -3.29
CA PRO A 203 -18.07 14.15 -3.75
C PRO A 203 -17.75 12.94 -4.63
N GLU A 204 -16.69 13.01 -5.44
CA GLU A 204 -16.20 11.95 -6.32
C GLU A 204 -15.69 10.72 -5.55
N LEU A 205 -15.38 10.87 -4.26
CA LEU A 205 -14.94 9.78 -3.37
C LEU A 205 -16.07 9.22 -2.51
N LEU A 206 -17.28 9.79 -2.53
CA LEU A 206 -18.43 9.28 -1.76
C LEU A 206 -18.75 7.81 -2.05
N PRO A 207 -18.73 7.31 -3.31
CA PRO A 207 -18.92 5.89 -3.58
C PRO A 207 -17.89 5.00 -2.85
N LEU A 208 -16.64 5.44 -2.74
CA LEU A 208 -15.61 4.73 -1.98
C LEU A 208 -15.88 4.73 -0.48
N HIS A 209 -16.33 5.85 0.09
CA HIS A 209 -16.74 5.90 1.50
C HIS A 209 -17.87 4.91 1.80
N PHE A 210 -18.85 4.79 0.89
CA PHE A 210 -19.93 3.81 1.05
C PHE A 210 -19.44 2.37 0.88
N ALA A 211 -18.54 2.10 -0.06
CA ALA A 211 -17.93 0.79 -0.24
C ALA A 211 -17.13 0.37 1.00
N GLN A 212 -16.27 1.26 1.53
CA GLN A 212 -15.52 1.03 2.77
C GLN A 212 -16.46 0.72 3.94
N ARG A 213 -17.54 1.50 4.12
CA ARG A 213 -18.52 1.22 5.18
C ARG A 213 -19.22 -0.12 4.99
N SER A 214 -19.50 -0.51 3.76
CA SER A 214 -20.08 -1.81 3.45
C SER A 214 -19.12 -2.95 3.82
N LEU A 215 -17.82 -2.81 3.51
CA LEU A 215 -16.78 -3.78 3.89
C LEU A 215 -16.62 -3.87 5.41
N MET A 216 -16.60 -2.73 6.12
CA MET A 216 -16.59 -2.70 7.59
C MET A 216 -17.78 -3.43 8.19
N ARG A 217 -18.99 -3.23 7.66
CA ARG A 217 -20.18 -3.97 8.11
C ARG A 217 -20.12 -5.46 7.79
N GLN A 218 -19.54 -5.82 6.65
CA GLN A 218 -19.32 -7.22 6.30
C GLN A 218 -18.36 -7.89 7.29
N PHE A 219 -17.28 -7.20 7.66
CA PHE A 219 -16.35 -7.69 8.67
C PHE A 219 -17.01 -7.77 10.06
N GLU A 220 -17.72 -6.72 10.49
CA GLU A 220 -18.49 -6.71 11.74
C GLU A 220 -19.47 -7.88 11.84
N ALA A 221 -20.08 -8.32 10.73
CA ALA A 221 -21.03 -9.42 10.71
C ALA A 221 -20.39 -10.81 10.89
N VAL A 222 -19.10 -10.95 10.56
CA VAL A 222 -18.31 -12.18 10.74
C VAL A 222 -17.34 -12.08 11.92
N PHE A 223 -17.38 -10.97 12.65
CA PHE A 223 -16.49 -10.73 13.77
C PHE A 223 -16.81 -11.67 14.92
N GLU A 224 -15.81 -12.42 15.37
CA GLU A 224 -15.95 -13.41 16.44
C GLU A 224 -15.35 -12.85 17.74
N PRO A 225 -16.11 -12.74 18.84
CA PRO A 225 -15.57 -12.35 20.14
C PRO A 225 -14.58 -13.40 20.66
N VAL A 226 -13.65 -12.98 21.52
CA VAL A 226 -12.58 -13.82 22.08
C VAL A 226 -13.10 -15.19 22.51
N GLY A 227 -12.49 -16.26 21.98
CA GLY A 227 -12.74 -17.64 22.40
C GLY A 227 -13.58 -18.50 21.44
N THR A 228 -13.87 -18.03 20.22
CA THR A 228 -14.66 -18.78 19.22
C THR A 228 -13.93 -19.12 17.92
N TYR A 229 -12.63 -18.80 17.82
CA TYR A 229 -11.88 -18.77 16.56
C TYR A 229 -12.06 -19.97 15.62
N TYR A 230 -12.64 -19.68 14.45
CA TYR A 230 -12.51 -20.51 13.26
C TYR A 230 -11.10 -20.36 12.66
N GLU A 231 -10.27 -21.41 12.76
CA GLU A 231 -9.07 -21.55 11.94
C GLU A 231 -9.52 -21.80 10.50
N GLY A 232 -9.55 -20.75 9.67
CA GLY A 232 -9.90 -20.87 8.24
C GLY A 232 -9.09 -21.96 7.53
N PRO A 233 -9.50 -22.41 6.33
CA PRO A 233 -8.76 -23.45 5.62
C PRO A 233 -7.30 -23.02 5.42
N GLU A 234 -6.36 -23.91 5.74
CA GLU A 234 -4.96 -23.73 5.37
C GLU A 234 -4.89 -23.58 3.84
N TYR A 235 -4.70 -22.36 3.36
CA TYR A 235 -4.37 -22.14 1.96
C TYR A 235 -2.95 -22.66 1.75
N VAL A 236 -2.85 -23.85 1.18
CA VAL A 236 -1.59 -24.37 0.64
C VAL A 236 -1.25 -23.52 -0.59
N ILE A 237 -0.25 -22.66 -0.44
CA ILE A 237 0.39 -21.94 -1.54
C ILE A 237 1.36 -22.89 -2.25
#